data_AF-A0A530RFY1-F1
#
_entry.id   AF-A0A530RFY1-F1
#
_cell.length_a   1.000
_cell.length_b   1.000
_cell.length_c   1.000
_cell.angle_alpha   90.00
_cell.angle_beta   90.00
_cell.angle_gamma   90.00
#
_symmetry.space_group_name_H-M   'P 1'
#
loop_
_entity.id
_entity.type
_entity.pdbx_description
1 polymer ?
#
loop_
_entity_poly.entity_id
_entity_poly.type
_entity_poly.pdbx_seq_one_letter_code
_entity_poly.pdbx_strand_id
1 'polypeptide(L)'
;MSVLEQTPHEVEALPAPSKSLGRRLASLPIAARVAALTAAGLISLIVSSILLTQALYRSADRTADTKALFDLAATAAAAHVTFGELRYWLTDLSVSLLMNSQRNAEQARERLLDQLDGLSKSSPDAVREIRVEIDDYVKRALEAADSYTQDNRIIGNALLAEARTYSTNVDA
;
A
#
# COMPACT_ATOMS: atom_id res chain seq x y z
N MET A 1 50.51 -9.34 74.86
CA MET A 1 49.38 -8.46 75.20
C MET A 1 48.65 -8.11 73.91
N SER A 2 47.34 -8.40 73.84
CA SER A 2 46.33 -8.10 72.79
C SER A 2 46.57 -8.68 71.39
N VAL A 3 45.84 -9.71 70.90
CA VAL A 3 44.39 -9.88 70.63
C VAL A 3 43.85 -8.92 69.57
N LEU A 4 43.45 -9.49 68.42
CA LEU A 4 42.34 -9.11 67.51
C LEU A 4 42.40 -10.07 66.30
N GLU A 5 41.82 -11.26 66.43
CA GLU A 5 40.51 -11.66 65.87
C GLU A 5 40.41 -11.54 64.33
N GLN A 6 40.51 -12.71 63.69
CA GLN A 6 40.14 -12.95 62.30
C GLN A 6 38.61 -13.13 62.20
N THR A 7 37.96 -12.36 61.32
CA THR A 7 36.58 -12.63 60.86
C THR A 7 36.62 -13.25 59.47
N PRO A 8 35.98 -14.42 59.23
CA PRO A 8 35.96 -15.04 57.90
C PRO A 8 34.80 -14.52 57.04
N HIS A 9 35.04 -14.56 55.73
CA HIS A 9 34.12 -14.22 54.63
C HIS A 9 32.73 -14.86 54.77
N GLU A 10 31.68 -14.02 54.71
CA GLU A 10 30.31 -14.45 54.55
C GLU A 10 29.95 -14.39 53.05
N VAL A 11 29.66 -15.56 52.47
CA VAL A 11 29.26 -15.74 51.08
C VAL A 11 27.78 -15.36 50.95
N GLU A 12 27.49 -14.32 50.18
CA GLU A 12 26.13 -13.83 49.90
C GLU A 12 25.32 -14.89 49.13
N ALA A 13 24.41 -15.57 49.83
CA ALA A 13 23.50 -16.55 49.25
C ALA A 13 22.33 -15.84 48.55
N LEU A 14 22.21 -16.07 47.24
CA LEU A 14 21.04 -15.66 46.42
C LEU A 14 19.72 -16.16 47.04
N PRO A 15 18.66 -15.32 47.13
CA PRO A 15 17.40 -15.74 47.73
C PRO A 15 16.67 -16.80 46.88
N ALA A 16 16.33 -17.92 47.53
CA ALA A 16 15.56 -19.02 46.98
C ALA A 16 14.10 -18.62 46.66
N PRO A 17 13.44 -19.24 45.66
CA PRO A 17 12.10 -18.87 45.23
C PRO A 17 11.03 -19.15 46.30
N SER A 18 10.03 -18.27 46.37
CA SER A 18 8.99 -18.22 47.39
C SER A 18 8.15 -19.50 47.49
N LYS A 19 8.55 -20.44 48.36
CA LYS A 19 7.80 -21.68 48.69
C LYS A 19 6.61 -21.44 49.64
N SER A 20 6.32 -20.20 50.03
CA SER A 20 5.32 -19.87 51.07
C SER A 20 3.86 -19.90 50.59
N LEU A 21 3.62 -19.60 49.31
CA LEU A 21 2.27 -19.55 48.72
C LEU A 21 1.61 -20.93 48.63
N GLY A 22 2.37 -21.94 48.17
CA GLY A 22 1.85 -23.31 48.00
C GLY A 22 1.44 -23.99 49.32
N ARG A 23 2.17 -23.72 50.42
CA ARG A 23 1.85 -24.27 51.75
C ARG A 23 0.58 -23.68 52.35
N ARG A 24 0.28 -22.40 52.09
CA ARG A 24 -0.93 -21.72 52.59
C ARG A 24 -2.20 -22.11 51.83
N LEU A 25 -2.08 -22.43 50.53
CA LEU A 25 -3.18 -22.99 49.74
C LEU A 25 -3.49 -24.45 50.15
N ALA A 26 -2.49 -25.20 50.60
CA ALA A 26 -2.61 -26.59 51.02
C ALA A 26 -3.27 -26.80 52.41
N SER A 27 -3.56 -25.74 53.15
CA SER A 27 -4.31 -25.80 54.42
C SER A 27 -5.78 -25.37 54.29
N LEU A 28 -6.22 -24.93 53.11
CA LEU A 28 -7.60 -24.51 52.86
C LEU A 28 -8.53 -25.72 52.64
N PRO A 29 -9.83 -25.61 52.97
CA PRO A 29 -10.82 -26.62 52.60
C PRO A 29 -10.88 -26.77 51.07
N ILE A 30 -11.18 -27.97 50.59
CA ILE A 30 -11.14 -28.33 49.15
C ILE A 30 -11.97 -27.37 48.30
N ALA A 31 -13.15 -26.96 48.78
CA ALA A 31 -14.02 -25.99 48.11
C ALA A 31 -13.34 -24.62 47.87
N ALA A 32 -12.55 -24.13 48.83
CA ALA A 32 -11.83 -22.87 48.69
C ALA A 32 -10.68 -22.96 47.67
N ARG A 33 -10.04 -24.14 47.54
CA ARG A 33 -9.00 -24.37 46.53
C ARG A 33 -9.58 -24.41 45.12
N VAL A 34 -10.72 -25.08 44.96
CA VAL A 34 -11.45 -25.11 43.68
C VAL A 34 -11.89 -23.70 43.29
N ALA A 35 -12.47 -22.94 44.23
CA ALA A 35 -12.86 -21.55 43.98
C ALA A 35 -11.66 -20.67 43.55
N ALA A 36 -10.50 -20.83 44.20
CA ALA A 36 -9.28 -20.11 43.84
C ALA A 36 -8.76 -20.49 42.43
N LEU A 37 -8.82 -21.76 42.06
CA LEU A 37 -8.44 -22.24 40.72
C LEU A 37 -9.37 -21.68 39.63
N THR A 38 -10.68 -21.69 39.87
CA THR A 38 -11.66 -21.12 38.93
C THR A 38 -11.46 -19.62 38.78
N ALA A 39 -11.23 -18.90 39.89
CA ALA A 39 -10.94 -17.47 39.85
C ALA A 39 -9.66 -17.16 39.06
N ALA A 40 -8.60 -17.94 39.26
CA ALA A 40 -7.36 -17.80 38.49
C ALA A 40 -7.57 -18.07 36.99
N GLY A 41 -8.38 -19.08 36.65
CA GLY A 41 -8.77 -19.36 35.26
C GLY A 41 -9.55 -18.21 34.62
N LEU A 42 -10.52 -17.64 35.32
CA LEU A 42 -11.29 -16.48 34.84
C LEU A 42 -10.40 -15.24 34.64
N ILE A 43 -9.51 -14.96 35.59
CA ILE A 43 -8.55 -13.85 35.46
C ILE A 43 -7.65 -14.07 34.24
N SER A 44 -7.15 -15.30 34.02
CA SER A 44 -6.35 -15.63 32.84
C SER A 44 -7.11 -15.36 31.53
N LEU A 45 -8.39 -15.72 31.45
CA LEU A 45 -9.24 -15.45 30.29
C LEU A 45 -9.46 -13.95 30.06
N ILE A 46 -9.71 -13.18 31.12
CA ILE A 46 -9.91 -11.73 31.04
C ILE A 46 -8.62 -11.04 30.56
N VAL A 47 -7.47 -11.42 31.14
CA VAL A 47 -6.17 -10.88 30.74
C VAL A 47 -5.86 -11.24 29.29
N SER A 48 -6.08 -12.50 28.89
CA SER A 48 -5.91 -12.95 27.50
C SER A 48 -6.81 -12.17 26.55
N SER A 49 -8.08 -11.96 26.89
CA SER A 49 -9.02 -11.16 26.10
C SER A 49 -8.55 -9.72 25.95
N ILE A 50 -8.11 -9.06 27.03
CA ILE A 50 -7.60 -7.68 26.98
C ILE A 50 -6.34 -7.59 26.12
N LEU A 51 -5.39 -8.51 26.30
CA LEU A 51 -4.15 -8.55 25.52
C LEU A 51 -4.44 -8.79 24.04
N LEU A 52 -5.37 -9.69 23.71
CA LEU A 52 -5.79 -9.97 22.34
C LEU A 52 -6.46 -8.74 21.71
N THR A 53 -7.38 -8.08 22.43
CA THR A 53 -8.03 -6.86 21.97
C THR A 53 -7.01 -5.74 21.72
N GLN A 54 -6.05 -5.53 22.63
CA GLN A 54 -4.98 -4.54 22.44
C GLN A 54 -4.03 -4.88 21.28
N ALA A 55 -3.76 -6.16 21.04
CA ALA A 55 -2.96 -6.60 19.91
C ALA A 55 -3.70 -6.41 18.58
N LEU A 56 -5.01 -6.68 18.55
CA LEU A 56 -5.87 -6.47 17.39
C LEU A 56 -6.02 -4.97 17.06
N TYR A 57 -6.24 -4.10 18.04
CA TYR A 57 -6.31 -2.65 17.81
C TYR A 57 -4.97 -2.09 17.31
N ARG A 58 -3.83 -2.54 17.86
CA ARG A 58 -2.49 -2.15 17.36
C ARG A 58 -2.17 -2.69 15.96
N SER A 59 -2.81 -3.78 15.54
CA SER A 59 -2.61 -4.39 14.21
C SER A 59 -3.54 -3.76 13.16
N ALA A 60 -4.72 -3.29 13.58
CA ALA A 60 -5.66 -2.55 12.74
C ALA A 60 -5.06 -1.21 12.26
N ASP A 61 -4.39 -0.45 13.13
CA ASP A 61 -3.76 0.83 12.76
C ASP A 61 -2.65 0.67 11.70
N ARG A 62 -1.87 -0.41 11.73
CA ARG A 62 -0.83 -0.67 10.70
C ARG A 62 -1.41 -1.04 9.33
N THR A 63 -2.69 -1.42 9.29
CA THR A 63 -3.37 -1.79 8.04
C THR A 63 -3.87 -0.55 7.29
N ALA A 64 -4.15 0.55 7.98
CA ALA A 64 -4.65 1.79 7.38
C ALA A 64 -3.61 2.47 6.47
N ASP A 65 -2.36 2.62 6.94
CA ASP A 65 -1.27 3.21 6.14
C ASP A 65 -0.93 2.34 4.91
N THR A 66 -0.98 1.03 5.10
CA THR A 66 -0.77 0.04 4.04
C THR A 66 -1.87 0.14 2.97
N LYS A 67 -3.12 0.43 3.37
CA LYS A 67 -4.23 0.63 2.44
C LYS A 67 -4.02 1.83 1.52
N ALA A 68 -3.55 2.96 2.05
CA ALA A 68 -3.33 4.16 1.23
C ALA A 68 -2.29 3.94 0.13
N LEU A 69 -1.21 3.21 0.44
CA LEU A 69 -0.20 2.82 -0.56
C LEU A 69 -0.77 1.87 -1.61
N PHE A 70 -1.58 0.89 -1.20
CA PHE A 70 -2.25 -0.01 -2.14
C PHE A 70 -3.25 0.71 -3.05
N ASP A 71 -4.04 1.65 -2.51
CA ASP A 71 -4.98 2.44 -3.30
C ASP A 71 -4.24 3.32 -4.34
N LEU A 72 -3.11 3.92 -3.95
CA LEU A 72 -2.25 4.69 -4.85
C LEU A 72 -1.68 3.80 -5.96
N ALA A 73 -1.12 2.65 -5.61
CA ALA A 73 -0.59 1.70 -6.58
C ALA A 73 -1.66 1.16 -7.52
N ALA A 74 -2.87 0.89 -7.01
CA ALA A 74 -4.00 0.44 -7.80
C ALA A 74 -4.46 1.52 -8.80
N THR A 75 -4.49 2.78 -8.37
CA THR A 75 -4.86 3.91 -9.25
C THR A 75 -3.78 4.12 -10.32
N ALA A 76 -2.50 4.00 -9.98
CA ALA A 76 -1.40 4.09 -10.94
C ALA A 76 -1.44 2.94 -11.97
N ALA A 77 -1.72 1.71 -11.51
CA ALA A 77 -1.89 0.57 -12.40
C ALA A 77 -3.10 0.75 -13.34
N ALA A 78 -4.22 1.26 -12.84
CA ALA A 78 -5.39 1.57 -13.65
C ALA A 78 -5.11 2.66 -14.70
N ALA A 79 -4.35 3.71 -14.33
CA ALA A 79 -3.87 4.73 -15.24
C ALA A 79 -3.01 4.13 -16.36
N HIS A 80 -2.05 3.28 -16.03
CA HIS A 80 -1.20 2.63 -17.02
C HIS A 80 -2.00 1.77 -18.00
N VAL A 81 -2.97 0.97 -17.52
CA VAL A 81 -3.86 0.18 -18.39
C VAL A 81 -4.68 1.08 -19.31
N THR A 82 -5.27 2.14 -18.76
CA THR A 82 -6.13 3.08 -19.52
C THR A 82 -5.31 3.86 -20.56
N PHE A 83 -4.05 4.19 -20.26
CA PHE A 83 -3.12 4.74 -21.25
C PHE A 83 -2.83 3.76 -22.39
N GLY A 84 -2.68 2.47 -22.08
CA GLY A 84 -2.60 1.41 -23.09
C GLY A 84 -3.83 1.35 -24.01
N GLU A 85 -5.05 1.51 -23.45
CA GLU A 85 -6.29 1.61 -24.23
C GLU A 85 -6.31 2.84 -25.14
N LEU A 86 -5.91 4.01 -24.62
CA LEU A 86 -5.79 5.24 -25.41
C LEU A 86 -4.84 5.03 -26.61
N ARG A 87 -3.67 4.43 -26.36
CA ARG A 87 -2.69 4.12 -27.41
C ARG A 87 -3.25 3.18 -28.47
N TYR A 88 -3.98 2.15 -28.04
CA TYR A 88 -4.65 1.23 -28.93
C TYR A 88 -5.65 1.97 -29.85
N TRP A 89 -6.55 2.78 -29.29
CA TRP A 89 -7.57 3.46 -30.07
C TRP A 89 -7.02 4.53 -31.01
N LEU A 90 -5.97 5.27 -30.61
CA LEU A 90 -5.29 6.22 -31.50
C LEU A 90 -4.54 5.53 -32.65
N THR A 91 -3.98 4.35 -32.38
CA THR A 91 -3.35 3.53 -33.42
C THR A 91 -4.39 2.96 -34.38
N ASP A 92 -5.50 2.44 -33.84
CA ASP A 92 -6.62 1.97 -34.64
C ASP A 92 -7.20 3.10 -35.50
N LEU A 93 -7.39 4.29 -34.93
CA LEU A 93 -7.84 5.48 -35.66
C LEU A 93 -6.91 5.81 -36.83
N SER A 94 -5.60 5.72 -36.63
CA SER A 94 -4.60 6.00 -37.68
C SER A 94 -4.71 5.06 -38.88
N VAL A 95 -5.28 3.87 -38.70
CA VAL A 95 -5.46 2.86 -39.77
C VAL A 95 -6.88 2.87 -40.31
N SER A 96 -7.88 2.91 -39.43
CA SER A 96 -9.29 2.78 -39.78
C SER A 96 -9.90 4.10 -40.23
N LEU A 97 -9.39 5.23 -39.72
CA LEU A 97 -9.93 6.58 -39.91
C LEU A 97 -11.42 6.68 -39.52
N LEU A 98 -11.87 5.85 -38.57
CA LEU A 98 -13.26 5.76 -38.16
C LEU A 98 -13.57 6.64 -36.95
N MET A 99 -14.72 7.32 -37.00
CA MET A 99 -15.27 8.12 -35.89
C MET A 99 -15.41 7.33 -34.57
N ASN A 100 -15.66 6.02 -34.65
CA ASN A 100 -15.79 5.20 -33.44
C ASN A 100 -14.46 5.05 -32.70
N SER A 101 -13.35 4.88 -33.44
CA SER A 101 -12.02 4.76 -32.85
C SER A 101 -11.58 6.07 -32.21
N GLN A 102 -11.89 7.20 -32.84
CA GLN A 102 -11.69 8.52 -32.25
C GLN A 102 -12.49 8.70 -30.96
N ARG A 103 -13.79 8.39 -30.96
CA ARG A 103 -14.63 8.48 -29.77
C ARG A 103 -14.11 7.61 -28.63
N ASN A 104 -13.66 6.39 -28.93
CA ASN A 104 -13.11 5.50 -27.91
C ASN A 104 -11.78 6.01 -27.35
N ALA A 105 -10.94 6.63 -28.19
CA ALA A 105 -9.72 7.31 -27.74
C ALA A 105 -10.04 8.48 -26.80
N GLU A 106 -11.01 9.32 -27.14
CA GLU A 106 -11.48 10.43 -26.30
C GLU A 106 -11.97 9.92 -24.93
N GLN A 107 -12.80 8.87 -24.92
CA GLN A 107 -13.29 8.26 -23.67
C GLN A 107 -12.17 7.61 -22.83
N ALA A 108 -11.17 6.99 -23.47
CA ALA A 108 -10.01 6.47 -22.75
C ALA A 108 -9.18 7.61 -22.16
N ARG A 109 -9.00 8.71 -22.89
CA ARG A 109 -8.29 9.90 -22.42
C ARG A 109 -9.00 10.55 -21.23
N GLU A 110 -10.31 10.70 -21.26
CA GLU A 110 -11.08 11.24 -20.13
C GLU A 110 -10.88 10.39 -18.86
N ARG A 111 -11.07 9.07 -18.96
CA ARG A 111 -10.85 8.15 -17.84
C ARG A 111 -9.41 8.21 -17.29
N LEU A 112 -8.42 8.34 -18.19
CA LEU A 112 -7.02 8.47 -17.80
C LEU A 112 -6.78 9.77 -17.02
N LEU A 113 -7.31 10.89 -17.49
CA LEU A 113 -7.18 12.18 -16.81
C LEU A 113 -7.80 12.14 -15.40
N ASP A 114 -8.97 11.52 -15.25
CA ASP A 114 -9.62 11.33 -13.95
C ASP A 114 -8.74 10.53 -12.97
N GLN A 115 -8.10 9.45 -13.46
CA GLN A 115 -7.17 8.65 -12.67
C GLN A 115 -5.92 9.45 -12.28
N LEU A 116 -5.39 10.25 -13.21
CA LEU A 116 -4.25 11.14 -12.95
C LEU A 116 -4.60 12.24 -11.93
N ASP A 117 -5.83 12.77 -11.90
CA ASP A 117 -6.28 13.69 -10.85
C ASP A 117 -6.26 13.03 -9.47
N GLY A 118 -6.59 11.73 -9.40
CA GLY A 118 -6.41 10.92 -8.19
C GLY A 118 -4.97 10.88 -7.70
N LEU A 119 -4.01 10.68 -8.62
CA LEU A 119 -2.57 10.60 -8.32
C LEU A 119 -1.94 11.97 -8.00
N SER A 120 -2.50 13.05 -8.54
CA SER A 120 -1.97 14.42 -8.39
C SER A 120 -1.92 14.88 -6.92
N LYS A 121 -2.79 14.32 -6.06
CA LYS A 121 -2.79 14.61 -4.62
C LYS A 121 -1.48 14.21 -3.94
N SER A 122 -0.82 13.17 -4.43
CA SER A 122 0.42 12.64 -3.86
C SER A 122 1.65 13.05 -4.67
N SER A 123 1.51 13.14 -6.00
CA SER A 123 2.62 13.38 -6.93
C SER A 123 2.25 14.38 -8.02
N PRO A 124 1.98 15.66 -7.68
CA PRO A 124 1.46 16.65 -8.62
C PRO A 124 2.42 16.95 -9.77
N ASP A 125 3.73 16.97 -9.49
CA ASP A 125 4.74 17.31 -10.49
C ASP A 125 4.89 16.22 -11.56
N ALA A 126 4.96 14.96 -11.12
CA ALA A 126 4.99 13.81 -12.03
C ALA A 126 3.71 13.72 -12.87
N VAL A 127 2.54 13.94 -12.27
CA VAL A 127 1.27 13.95 -13.01
C VAL A 127 1.24 15.06 -14.06
N ARG A 128 1.75 16.24 -13.73
CA ARG A 128 1.82 17.36 -14.67
C ARG A 128 2.74 17.04 -15.86
N GLU A 129 3.89 16.42 -15.62
CA GLU A 129 4.80 15.97 -16.69
C GLU A 129 4.13 14.92 -17.58
N ILE A 130 3.51 13.90 -16.98
CA ILE A 130 2.76 12.86 -17.71
C ILE A 130 1.63 13.46 -18.56
N ARG A 131 0.91 14.46 -18.04
CA ARG A 131 -0.16 15.15 -18.79
C ARG A 131 0.35 15.86 -20.03
N VAL A 132 1.51 16.52 -19.94
CA VAL A 132 2.13 17.18 -21.10
C VAL A 132 2.46 16.15 -22.18
N GLU A 133 3.08 15.03 -21.81
CA GLU A 133 3.44 13.97 -22.75
C GLU A 133 2.20 13.30 -23.37
N ILE A 134 1.12 13.08 -22.59
CA ILE A 134 -0.16 12.57 -23.11
C ILE A 134 -0.79 13.55 -24.10
N ASP A 135 -0.79 14.85 -23.79
CA ASP A 135 -1.40 15.86 -24.64
C ASP A 135 -0.67 15.97 -25.98
N ASP A 136 0.67 15.97 -25.95
CA ASP A 136 1.47 15.97 -27.16
C ASP A 136 1.32 14.66 -27.95
N TYR A 137 1.27 13.50 -27.27
CA TYR A 137 0.98 12.22 -27.93
C TYR A 137 -0.34 12.24 -28.68
N VAL A 138 -1.43 12.61 -28.00
CA VAL A 138 -2.79 12.66 -28.55
C VAL A 138 -2.86 13.64 -29.72
N LYS A 139 -2.30 14.84 -29.55
CA LYS A 139 -2.26 15.85 -30.59
C LYS A 139 -1.60 15.32 -31.86
N ARG A 140 -0.40 14.77 -31.76
CA ARG A 140 0.34 14.25 -32.92
C ARG A 140 -0.34 13.07 -33.58
N ALA A 141 -0.95 12.17 -32.80
CA ALA A 141 -1.72 11.06 -33.35
C ALA A 141 -2.96 11.53 -34.13
N LEU A 142 -3.67 12.55 -33.64
CA LEU A 142 -4.83 13.12 -34.34
C LEU A 142 -4.41 13.90 -35.60
N GLU A 143 -3.33 14.69 -35.55
CA GLU A 143 -2.76 15.36 -36.72
C GLU A 143 -2.31 14.35 -37.80
N ALA A 144 -1.80 13.18 -37.39
CA ALA A 144 -1.47 12.10 -38.30
C ALA A 144 -2.71 11.53 -38.98
N ALA A 145 -3.78 11.27 -38.23
CA ALA A 145 -5.05 10.79 -38.78
C ALA A 145 -5.70 11.78 -39.76
N ASP A 146 -5.64 13.08 -39.47
CA ASP A 146 -6.08 14.13 -40.41
C ASP A 146 -5.24 14.12 -41.69
N SER A 147 -3.92 14.01 -41.57
CA SER A 147 -3.01 13.90 -42.71
C SER A 147 -3.32 12.68 -43.58
N TYR A 148 -3.66 11.53 -42.98
CA TYR A 148 -4.07 10.34 -43.72
C TYR A 148 -5.41 10.52 -44.45
N THR A 149 -6.35 11.24 -43.85
CA THR A 149 -7.63 11.59 -44.50
C THR A 149 -7.42 12.48 -45.73
N GLN A 150 -6.36 13.29 -45.73
CA GLN A 150 -5.95 14.16 -46.83
C GLN A 150 -4.99 13.50 -47.83
N ASP A 151 -4.76 12.19 -47.73
CA ASP A 151 -3.80 11.41 -48.53
C ASP A 151 -2.32 11.87 -48.39
N ASN A 152 -2.01 12.65 -47.36
CA ASN A 152 -0.67 13.16 -47.05
C ASN A 152 0.12 12.16 -46.18
N ARG A 153 0.34 10.94 -46.68
CA ARG A 153 0.93 9.83 -45.90
C ARG A 153 2.34 10.07 -45.38
N ILE A 154 3.17 10.84 -46.11
CA ILE A 154 4.54 11.17 -45.67
C ILE A 154 4.48 11.99 -44.37
N ILE A 155 3.62 13.02 -44.35
CA ILE A 155 3.41 13.86 -43.17
C ILE A 155 2.77 13.06 -42.04
N GLY A 156 1.73 12.27 -42.36
CA GLY A 156 1.08 11.40 -41.37
C GLY A 156 2.05 10.44 -40.69
N ASN A 157 2.96 9.81 -41.44
CA ASN A 157 3.97 8.92 -40.87
C ASN A 157 5.00 9.64 -40.00
N ALA A 158 5.40 10.86 -40.38
CA ALA A 158 6.30 11.68 -39.58
C ALA A 158 5.65 12.06 -38.24
N LEU A 159 4.41 12.52 -38.27
CA LEU A 159 3.63 12.86 -37.08
C LEU A 159 3.39 11.64 -36.19
N LEU A 160 3.09 10.47 -36.76
CA LEU A 160 2.93 9.23 -36.00
C LEU A 160 4.26 8.78 -35.35
N ALA A 161 5.39 9.02 -36.01
CA ALA A 161 6.71 8.77 -35.41
C ALA A 161 6.98 9.71 -34.22
N GLU A 162 6.66 11.00 -34.33
CA GLU A 162 6.71 11.95 -33.21
C GLU A 162 5.78 11.53 -32.07
N ALA A 163 4.54 11.13 -32.38
CA ALA A 163 3.58 10.64 -31.40
C ALA A 163 4.14 9.46 -30.58
N ARG A 164 4.86 8.53 -31.23
CA ARG A 164 5.48 7.39 -30.54
C ARG A 164 6.55 7.81 -29.52
N THR A 165 7.27 8.90 -29.76
CA THR A 165 8.23 9.45 -28.79
C THR A 165 7.52 9.89 -27.52
N TYR A 166 6.49 10.73 -27.65
CA TYR A 166 5.68 11.16 -26.50
C TYR A 166 5.02 9.99 -25.78
N SER A 167 4.47 9.02 -26.53
CA SER A 167 3.92 7.79 -25.94
C SER A 167 4.95 6.99 -25.15
N THR A 168 6.22 6.99 -25.56
CA THR A 168 7.30 6.28 -24.86
C THR A 168 7.69 7.01 -23.58
N ASN A 169 7.69 8.35 -23.60
CA ASN A 169 8.00 9.18 -22.43
C ASN A 169 6.97 9.02 -21.32
N VAL A 170 5.69 8.77 -21.65
CA VAL A 170 4.66 8.46 -20.64
C VAL A 170 4.94 7.15 -19.89
N ASP A 171 5.58 6.18 -20.55
CA ASP A 171 5.90 4.85 -19.99
C ASP A 171 7.29 4.80 -19.29
N ALA A 172 8.09 5.87 -19.40
CA ALA A 172 9.47 5.94 -18.91
C ALA A 172 9.58 6.21 -17.40
#